data_AF-A0A3D4Q1L2-F1
#
_entry.id   AF-A0A3D4Q1L2-F1
#
_cell.length_a   1.000
_cell.length_b   1.000
_cell.length_c   1.000
_cell.angle_alpha   90.00
_cell.angle_beta   90.00
_cell.angle_gamma   90.00
#
_symmetry.space_group_name_H-M   'P 1'
#
loop_
_entity.id
_entity.type
_entity.pdbx_description
1 polymer ?
#
loop_
_entity_poly.entity_id
_entity_poly.type
_entity_poly.pdbx_seq_one_letter_code
_entity_poly.pdbx_strand_id
1 'polypeptide(L)'
;MSKIQSQQGQAHGIGVHKMSQSKVSVGDWIIVGDANINAYVFNVRSDTEVAAGYYQNGAKAIKEDFFWDGNRWQFKSEGPCGSYLKGHEAAIVINGPCRN
;
A
#
# COMPACT_ATOMS: atom_id res chain seq x y z
N MET A 1 34.33 -5.40 -51.57
CA MET A 1 33.59 -6.53 -50.98
C MET A 1 33.45 -6.29 -49.48
N SER A 2 32.19 -6.20 -49.00
CA SER A 2 31.66 -6.53 -47.66
C SER A 2 32.34 -5.97 -46.39
N LYS A 3 31.67 -5.41 -45.38
CA LYS A 3 30.25 -5.14 -45.07
C LYS A 3 30.24 -4.11 -43.93
N ILE A 4 29.34 -3.13 -44.02
CA ILE A 4 28.91 -2.27 -42.91
C ILE A 4 28.03 -3.13 -42.00
N GLN A 5 28.26 -3.10 -40.68
CA GLN A 5 27.32 -3.66 -39.72
C GLN A 5 27.20 -2.73 -38.51
N SER A 6 26.10 -2.00 -38.53
CA SER A 6 25.58 -1.13 -37.48
C SER A 6 25.18 -1.97 -36.26
N GLN A 7 25.62 -1.58 -35.07
CA GLN A 7 24.98 -2.00 -33.82
C GLN A 7 24.25 -0.81 -33.22
N GLN A 8 22.93 -0.84 -33.36
CA GLN A 8 22.00 -0.10 -32.51
C GLN A 8 21.74 -0.92 -31.26
N GLY A 9 21.57 -0.23 -30.13
CA GLY A 9 20.84 -0.74 -28.98
C GLY A 9 21.70 -0.95 -27.75
N GLN A 10 21.62 -0.01 -26.82
CA GLN A 10 21.13 -0.30 -25.47
C GLN A 10 20.80 1.02 -24.79
N ALA A 11 19.49 1.30 -24.71
CA ALA A 11 18.95 2.32 -23.86
C ALA A 11 19.33 1.97 -22.41
N HIS A 12 20.04 2.86 -21.73
CA HIS A 12 20.13 2.85 -20.28
C HIS A 12 18.73 3.16 -19.72
N GLY A 13 17.89 2.13 -19.66
CA GLY A 13 16.75 2.11 -18.76
C GLY A 13 17.32 2.20 -17.36
N ILE A 14 17.09 3.32 -16.69
CA ILE A 14 17.33 3.47 -15.26
C ILE A 14 16.49 2.37 -14.61
N GLY A 15 17.15 1.27 -14.27
CA GLY A 15 16.59 0.23 -13.43
C GLY A 15 16.36 0.87 -12.08
N VAL A 16 15.20 1.51 -11.92
CA VAL A 16 14.68 1.81 -10.59
C VAL A 16 14.70 0.49 -9.85
N HIS A 17 15.58 0.42 -8.87
CA HIS A 17 15.69 -0.71 -7.97
C HIS A 17 14.28 -1.11 -7.61
N LYS A 18 13.92 -2.35 -7.96
CA LYS A 18 12.85 -3.09 -7.31
C LYS A 18 13.27 -3.19 -5.85
N MET A 19 13.12 -2.09 -5.11
CA MET A 19 13.23 -2.06 -3.66
C MET A 19 12.30 -3.17 -3.23
N SER A 20 12.83 -4.17 -2.55
CA SER A 20 12.12 -5.36 -2.10
C SER A 20 10.90 -4.95 -1.30
N GLN A 21 9.82 -4.65 -2.01
CA GLN A 21 8.54 -4.38 -1.42
C GLN A 21 8.11 -5.71 -0.87
N SER A 22 7.99 -5.79 0.47
CA SER A 22 7.26 -6.87 1.09
C SER A 22 5.91 -6.93 0.39
N LYS A 23 5.69 -7.98 -0.40
CA LYS A 23 4.50 -8.13 -1.23
C LYS A 23 3.30 -8.19 -0.30
N VAL A 24 2.62 -7.05 -0.11
CA VAL A 24 1.46 -6.94 0.76
C VAL A 24 0.34 -7.80 0.19
N SER A 25 -0.34 -8.53 1.06
CA SER A 25 -1.44 -9.43 0.75
C SER A 25 -2.71 -9.02 1.51
N VAL A 26 -3.86 -9.45 1.01
CA VAL A 26 -5.12 -9.34 1.77
C VAL A 26 -4.97 -10.12 3.07
N GLY A 27 -5.32 -9.49 4.18
CA GLY A 27 -5.14 -10.04 5.52
C GLY A 27 -3.91 -9.52 6.27
N ASP A 28 -3.01 -8.81 5.58
CA ASP A 28 -1.85 -8.23 6.23
C ASP A 28 -2.20 -6.95 6.99
N TRP A 29 -1.37 -6.65 7.99
CA TRP A 29 -1.34 -5.36 8.66
C TRP A 29 -0.22 -4.51 8.09
N ILE A 30 -0.54 -3.27 7.73
CA ILE A 30 0.41 -2.26 7.26
C ILE A 30 0.46 -1.08 8.22
N ILE A 31 1.56 -0.32 8.15
CA ILE A 31 1.75 0.91 8.90
C ILE A 31 1.60 2.11 7.96
N VAL A 32 0.66 3.00 8.26
CA VAL A 32 0.30 4.15 7.43
C VAL A 32 0.69 5.47 8.09
N GLY A 33 1.30 6.34 7.30
CA GLY A 33 1.59 7.73 7.64
C GLY A 33 2.58 7.91 8.79
N ASP A 34 2.85 9.17 9.14
CA ASP A 34 3.75 9.54 10.24
C ASP A 34 3.26 9.11 11.63
N ALA A 35 1.94 8.98 11.78
CA ALA A 35 1.32 8.54 13.03
C ALA A 35 1.43 7.02 13.26
N ASN A 36 2.06 6.27 12.36
CA ASN A 36 2.22 4.81 12.43
C ASN A 36 0.89 4.08 12.68
N ILE A 37 -0.12 4.40 11.87
CA ILE A 37 -1.47 3.84 12.02
C ILE A 37 -1.46 2.40 11.52
N ASN A 38 -1.90 1.47 12.35
CA ASN A 38 -2.14 0.08 11.92
C ASN A 38 -3.39 0.03 11.03
N ALA A 39 -3.23 -0.42 9.79
CA ALA A 39 -4.34 -0.64 8.87
C ALA A 39 -4.34 -2.09 8.36
N TYR A 40 -5.53 -2.70 8.31
CA TYR A 40 -5.75 -4.07 7.86
C TYR A 40 -6.13 -4.08 6.37
N VAL A 41 -5.43 -4.86 5.56
CA VAL A 41 -5.62 -4.89 4.10
C VAL A 41 -6.82 -5.75 3.73
N PHE A 42 -7.85 -5.10 3.17
CA PHE A 42 -9.05 -5.77 2.65
C PHE A 42 -8.94 -6.06 1.15
N ASN A 43 -8.20 -5.24 0.40
CA ASN A 43 -8.01 -5.43 -1.03
C ASN A 43 -6.65 -4.88 -1.49
N VAL A 44 -5.97 -5.60 -2.38
CA VAL A 44 -4.75 -5.16 -3.06
C VAL A 44 -5.10 -4.81 -4.49
N ARG A 45 -4.96 -3.53 -4.86
CA ARG A 45 -5.31 -3.04 -6.21
C ARG A 45 -4.14 -3.08 -7.16
N SER A 46 -2.94 -2.80 -6.65
CA SER A 46 -1.67 -2.92 -7.35
C SER A 46 -0.55 -3.14 -6.34
N ASP A 47 0.68 -3.30 -6.81
CA ASP A 47 1.85 -3.37 -5.93
C ASP A 47 1.95 -2.12 -5.04
N THR A 48 1.51 -0.95 -5.52
CA THR A 48 1.63 0.33 -4.80
C THR A 48 0.32 0.87 -4.27
N GLU A 49 -0.81 0.18 -4.43
CA GLU A 49 -2.12 0.65 -3.97
C GLU A 49 -2.93 -0.44 -3.28
N VAL A 50 -3.46 -0.12 -2.11
CA VAL A 50 -4.30 -1.01 -1.31
C VAL A 50 -5.52 -0.28 -0.77
N ALA A 51 -6.61 -1.02 -0.57
CA ALA A 51 -7.72 -0.59 0.26
C ALA A 51 -7.60 -1.29 1.61
N ALA A 52 -7.35 -0.51 2.66
CA ALA A 52 -7.18 -1.03 4.02
C ALA A 52 -8.09 -0.28 5.00
N GLY A 53 -8.39 -0.89 6.14
CA GLY A 53 -9.16 -0.24 7.19
C GLY A 53 -8.37 -0.04 8.46
N TYR A 54 -8.65 1.05 9.16
CA TYR A 54 -7.99 1.43 10.40
C TYR A 54 -9.02 1.90 11.42
N TYR A 55 -8.63 1.87 12.70
CA TYR A 55 -9.45 2.37 13.79
C TYR A 55 -9.01 3.76 14.20
N GLN A 56 -9.78 4.77 13.78
CA GLN A 56 -9.49 6.16 14.03
C GLN A 56 -9.95 6.57 15.43
N ASN A 57 -9.02 7.15 16.20
CA ASN A 57 -9.26 7.83 17.48
C ASN A 57 -10.09 7.02 18.49
N GLY A 58 -10.02 5.69 18.47
CA GLY A 58 -10.78 4.86 19.39
C GLY A 58 -12.30 4.92 19.20
N ALA A 59 -12.77 5.38 18.04
CA ALA A 59 -14.20 5.65 17.83
C ALA A 59 -14.74 5.10 16.50
N LYS A 60 -13.96 5.17 15.43
CA LYS A 60 -14.48 4.94 14.06
C LYS A 60 -13.61 3.95 13.30
N ALA A 61 -14.21 2.88 12.81
CA ALA A 61 -13.59 1.97 11.85
C ALA A 61 -13.81 2.51 10.43
N ILE A 62 -12.73 2.85 9.74
CA ILE A 62 -12.78 3.52 8.43
C ILE A 62 -11.96 2.70 7.44
N LYS A 63 -12.48 2.53 6.23
CA LYS A 63 -11.74 1.95 5.09
C LYS A 63 -11.38 3.05 4.09
N GLU A 64 -10.10 3.14 3.78
CA GLU A 64 -9.54 4.10 2.83
C GLU A 64 -8.54 3.44 1.88
N ASP A 65 -8.20 4.19 0.85
CA ASP A 65 -7.19 3.82 -0.12
C ASP A 65 -5.84 4.43 0.28
N PHE A 66 -4.82 3.59 0.24
CA PHE A 66 -3.46 3.94 0.56
C PHE A 66 -2.57 3.67 -0.64
N PHE A 67 -1.55 4.51 -0.78
CA PHE A 67 -0.51 4.30 -1.78
C PHE A 67 0.86 4.18 -1.11
N TRP A 68 1.75 3.41 -1.73
CA TRP A 68 3.15 3.29 -1.33
C TRP A 68 3.96 4.39 -2.01
N ASP A 69 4.63 5.25 -1.25
CA ASP A 69 5.44 6.35 -1.77
C ASP A 69 6.90 5.95 -2.09
N GLY A 70 7.26 4.68 -1.86
CA GLY A 70 8.63 4.17 -1.95
C GLY A 70 9.28 3.94 -0.58
N ASN A 71 8.74 4.54 0.48
CA ASN A 71 9.25 4.45 1.85
C ASN A 71 8.17 4.01 2.86
N ARG A 72 6.92 4.48 2.71
CA ARG A 72 5.81 4.14 3.59
C ARG A 72 4.46 4.17 2.88
N TRP A 73 3.45 3.55 3.51
CA TRP A 73 2.07 3.69 3.08
C TRP A 73 1.52 5.05 3.50
N GLN A 74 0.83 5.73 2.59
CA GLN A 74 0.28 7.07 2.78
C GLN A 74 -1.18 7.12 2.37
N PHE A 75 -1.93 8.06 2.95
CA PHE A 75 -3.31 8.33 2.55
C PHE A 75 -3.34 8.86 1.12
N LYS A 76 -4.17 8.26 0.25
CA LYS A 76 -4.32 8.71 -1.13
C LYS A 76 -5.04 10.07 -1.25
N SER A 77 -5.79 10.46 -0.23
CA SER A 77 -6.55 11.71 -0.17
C SER A 77 -6.24 12.45 1.13
N GLU A 78 -6.17 13.78 1.06
CA GLU A 78 -5.91 14.67 2.21
C GLU A 78 -7.15 14.87 3.12
N GLY A 79 -8.27 14.22 2.81
CA GLY A 79 -9.51 14.30 3.58
C GLY A 79 -10.23 12.96 3.66
N PRO A 80 -11.20 12.81 4.60
CA PRO A 80 -11.89 11.54 4.86
C PRO A 80 -12.81 11.20 3.69
N CYS A 81 -12.25 10.52 2.70
CA CYS A 81 -12.99 9.94 1.57
C CYS A 81 -13.37 8.47 1.84
N GLY A 82 -12.98 7.95 3.01
CA GLY A 82 -13.25 6.59 3.41
C GLY A 82 -14.71 6.26 3.67
N SER A 83 -14.98 4.96 3.65
CA SER A 83 -16.27 4.39 4.03
C SER A 83 -16.22 3.84 5.45
N TYR A 84 -17.29 4.00 6.22
CA TYR A 84 -17.40 3.40 7.54
C TYR A 84 -17.54 1.87 7.42
N LEU A 85 -16.65 1.16 8.10
CA LEU A 85 -16.74 -0.29 8.22
C LEU A 85 -17.85 -0.69 9.20
N LYS A 86 -18.42 -1.88 9.00
CA LYS A 86 -19.48 -2.44 9.87
C LYS A 86 -19.23 -3.93 10.12
N GLY A 87 -19.88 -4.46 11.16
CA GLY A 87 -19.88 -5.89 11.46
C GLY A 87 -18.46 -6.45 11.61
N HIS A 88 -18.19 -7.54 10.89
CA HIS A 88 -16.93 -8.26 11.00
C HIS A 88 -15.70 -7.43 10.59
N GLU A 89 -15.79 -6.64 9.51
CA GLU A 89 -14.68 -5.79 9.05
C GLU A 89 -14.32 -4.74 10.12
N ALA A 90 -15.32 -4.15 10.77
CA ALA A 90 -15.10 -3.20 11.85
C ALA A 90 -14.45 -3.89 13.07
N ALA A 91 -14.89 -5.09 13.42
CA ALA A 91 -14.33 -5.84 14.55
C ALA A 91 -12.84 -6.14 14.37
N ILE A 92 -12.39 -6.48 13.15
CA ILE A 92 -10.97 -6.72 12.86
C ILE A 92 -10.13 -5.49 13.21
N VAL A 93 -10.50 -4.32 12.69
CA VAL A 93 -9.70 -3.10 12.87
C VAL A 93 -9.77 -2.55 14.29
N ILE A 94 -10.90 -2.75 14.99
CA ILE A 94 -11.06 -2.38 16.41
C ILE A 94 -10.16 -3.23 17.29
N ASN A 95 -10.09 -4.55 17.04
CA ASN A 95 -9.24 -5.44 17.81
C ASN A 95 -7.75 -5.23 17.53
N GLY A 96 -7.42 -4.74 16.32
CA GLY A 96 -6.05 -4.44 15.92
C GLY A 96 -5.22 -5.70 15.61
N PRO A 97 -3.94 -5.52 15.25
CA PRO A 97 -3.03 -6.64 15.08
C PRO A 97 -2.82 -7.37 16.40
N CYS A 98 -2.63 -8.70 16.34
CA CYS A 98 -2.25 -9.48 17.51
C CYS A 98 -1.00 -8.85 18.15
N ARG A 99 -1.13 -8.35 19.38
CA ARG A 99 0.03 -7.92 20.18
C ARG A 99 0.79 -9.18 20.57
N ASN A 100 1.90 -9.43 19.89
CA ASN A 100 2.90 -10.40 20.33
C ASN A 100 3.69 -9.83 21.52
#